data_AF-A0A535ILI7-F1
#
_entry.id   AF-A0A535ILI7-F1
#
_cell.length_a   1.000
_cell.length_b   1.000
_cell.length_c   1.000
_cell.angle_alpha   90.00
_cell.angle_beta   90.00
_cell.angle_gamma   90.00
#
_symmetry.space_group_name_H-M   'P 1'
#
loop_
_entity.id
_entity.type
_entity.pdbx_description
1 polymer ?
#
loop_
_entity_poly.entity_id
_entity_poly.type
_entity_poly.pdbx_seq_one_letter_code
_entity_poly.pdbx_strand_id
1 'polypeptide(L)'
;MTCGTLGLLLDEYLADSLSPAIRAEVDSHLQRCAVCRVRAGELSRLDDLLREMPREATPARLPMQIREQVRWHGRPGRIGHALPLAFATFCSLLLFVWLASDTLAALQDRVMWEFMTWLVSVPEVVWRHPAEMLAGFADFAPLSRIFFTSISAVTSWRLMKYLISEFRLSSPQLG
;
A
#
# COMPACT_ATOMS: atom_id res chain seq x y z
N MET A 1 25.16 -13.43 -9.81
CA MET A 1 24.24 -13.76 -10.93
C MET A 1 24.84 -14.80 -11.89
N THR A 2 23.99 -15.40 -12.75
CA THR A 2 24.36 -16.37 -13.81
C THR A 2 24.58 -15.69 -15.16
N CYS A 3 25.25 -16.36 -16.10
CA CYS A 3 25.47 -15.85 -17.46
C CYS A 3 24.16 -15.61 -18.24
N GLY A 4 23.13 -16.45 -18.01
CA GLY A 4 21.82 -16.29 -18.64
C GLY A 4 21.10 -15.04 -18.15
N THR A 5 21.14 -14.78 -16.85
CA THR A 5 20.56 -13.56 -16.24
C THR A 5 21.27 -12.30 -16.73
N LEU A 6 22.60 -12.34 -16.85
CA LEU A 6 23.35 -11.20 -17.38
C LEU A 6 22.93 -10.87 -18.82
N GLY A 7 22.71 -11.88 -19.67
CA GLY A 7 22.33 -11.67 -21.06
C GLY A 7 21.03 -10.88 -21.23
N LEU A 8 20.11 -10.97 -20.26
CA LEU A 8 18.86 -10.20 -20.25
C LEU A 8 19.06 -8.76 -19.78
N LEU A 9 20.06 -8.50 -18.95
CA LEU A 9 20.33 -7.20 -18.34
C LEU A 9 21.39 -6.39 -19.10
N LEU A 10 21.96 -6.96 -20.17
CA LEU A 10 23.14 -6.40 -20.83
C LEU A 10 22.81 -5.12 -21.60
N ASP A 11 21.64 -5.04 -22.23
CA ASP A 11 21.18 -3.85 -22.96
C ASP A 11 20.91 -2.69 -21.99
N GLU A 12 20.26 -2.97 -20.86
CA GLU A 12 19.97 -2.01 -19.79
C GLU A 12 21.26 -1.52 -19.11
N TYR A 13 22.24 -2.41 -18.98
CA TYR A 13 23.57 -2.08 -18.46
C TYR A 13 24.30 -1.08 -19.37
N LEU A 14 24.28 -1.32 -20.70
CA LEU A 14 24.88 -0.43 -21.70
C LEU A 14 24.13 0.90 -21.83
N ALA A 15 22.81 0.89 -21.65
CA ALA A 15 21.97 2.08 -21.69
C ALA A 15 22.00 2.94 -20.41
N ASP A 16 22.83 2.59 -19.42
CA ASP A 16 22.94 3.29 -18.13
C ASP A 16 21.61 3.37 -17.34
N SER A 17 20.70 2.41 -17.55
CA SER A 17 19.35 2.41 -16.97
C SER A 17 19.19 1.49 -15.76
N LEU A 18 20.21 0.70 -15.43
CA LEU A 18 20.19 -0.19 -14.28
C LEU A 18 20.35 0.56 -12.95
N SER A 19 19.71 0.02 -11.90
CA SER A 19 19.94 0.50 -10.53
C SER A 19 21.40 0.28 -10.10
N PRO A 20 21.96 1.12 -9.20
CA PRO A 20 23.35 1.02 -8.77
C PRO A 20 23.73 -0.34 -8.18
N ALA A 21 22.79 -0.97 -7.45
CA ALA A 21 23.00 -2.28 -6.85
C ALA A 21 23.14 -3.39 -7.90
N ILE A 22 22.26 -3.40 -8.91
CA ILE A 22 22.29 -4.39 -9.99
C ILE A 22 23.50 -4.17 -10.89
N ARG A 23 23.87 -2.91 -11.16
CA ARG A 23 25.09 -2.59 -11.90
C ARG A 23 26.35 -3.16 -11.24
N ALA A 24 26.49 -3.02 -9.92
CA ALA A 24 27.65 -3.56 -9.20
C ALA A 24 27.74 -5.10 -9.31
N GLU A 25 26.60 -5.80 -9.30
CA GLU A 25 26.57 -7.25 -9.54
C GLU A 25 26.97 -7.61 -10.97
N VAL A 26 26.56 -6.79 -11.95
CA VAL A 26 26.94 -6.93 -13.35
C VAL A 26 28.44 -6.77 -13.55
N ASP A 27 29.01 -5.69 -13.02
CA ASP A 27 30.45 -5.42 -13.07
C ASP A 27 31.26 -6.56 -12.44
N SER A 28 30.81 -7.05 -11.28
CA SER A 28 31.45 -8.16 -10.57
C SER A 28 31.47 -9.46 -11.39
N HIS A 29 30.44 -9.72 -12.21
CA HIS A 29 30.42 -10.89 -13.10
C HIS A 29 31.28 -10.68 -14.34
N LEU A 30 31.28 -9.50 -14.95
CA LEU A 30 32.13 -9.18 -16.11
C LEU A 30 33.62 -9.26 -15.77
N GLN A 31 34.00 -8.99 -14.52
CA GLN A 31 35.35 -9.22 -14.02
C GLN A 31 35.72 -10.71 -13.95
N ARG A 32 34.76 -11.61 -13.73
CA ARG A 32 34.98 -13.04 -13.52
C ARG A 32 34.74 -13.91 -14.77
N CYS A 33 33.87 -13.49 -15.69
CA CYS A 33 33.48 -14.26 -16.86
C CYS A 33 34.00 -13.62 -18.15
N ALA A 34 35.01 -14.23 -18.77
CA ALA A 34 35.61 -13.75 -20.01
C ALA A 34 34.61 -13.76 -21.19
N VAL A 35 33.77 -14.80 -21.29
CA VAL A 35 32.76 -14.93 -22.36
C VAL A 35 31.77 -13.77 -22.32
N CYS A 36 31.24 -13.47 -21.15
CA CYS A 36 30.30 -12.36 -20.95
C CYS A 36 30.94 -10.99 -21.20
N ARG A 37 32.23 -10.84 -20.89
CA ARG A 37 32.99 -9.63 -21.19
C ARG A 37 33.16 -9.39 -22.69
N VAL A 38 33.48 -10.44 -23.45
CA VAL A 38 33.57 -10.34 -24.92
C VAL A 38 32.22 -9.94 -25.50
N ARG A 39 31.14 -10.60 -25.08
CA ARG A 39 29.78 -10.28 -25.54
C ARG A 39 29.35 -8.86 -25.22
N ALA A 40 29.66 -8.37 -24.02
CA ALA A 40 29.41 -6.97 -23.64
C ALA A 40 30.18 -6.00 -24.55
N GLY A 41 31.43 -6.31 -24.86
CA GLY A 41 32.25 -5.52 -25.78
C GLY A 41 31.74 -5.51 -27.22
N GLU A 42 31.25 -6.65 -27.73
CA GLU A 42 30.62 -6.74 -29.05
C GLU A 42 29.37 -5.88 -29.16
N LEU A 43 28.50 -5.93 -28.15
CA LEU A 43 27.29 -5.10 -28.11
C LEU A 43 27.61 -3.61 -27.95
N SER A 44 28.61 -3.26 -27.13
CA SER A 44 29.06 -1.87 -27.02
C SER A 44 29.56 -1.33 -28.36
N ARG A 45 30.36 -2.12 -29.10
CA ARG A 45 30.82 -1.73 -30.44
C ARG A 45 29.67 -1.57 -31.42
N LEU A 46 28.66 -2.44 -31.33
CA LEU A 46 27.46 -2.31 -32.15
C LEU A 46 26.71 -1.02 -31.82
N ASP A 47 26.56 -0.66 -30.54
CA ASP A 47 25.93 0.61 -30.13
C ASP A 47 26.70 1.82 -30.66
N ASP A 48 28.04 1.79 -30.59
CA ASP A 48 28.90 2.84 -31.15
C ASP A 48 28.68 3.01 -32.66
N LEU A 49 28.66 1.91 -33.42
CA LEU A 49 28.37 1.93 -34.87
C LEU A 49 26.97 2.46 -35.17
N LEU A 50 25.96 2.12 -34.35
CA LEU A 50 24.61 2.63 -34.53
C LEU A 50 24.53 4.13 -34.23
N ARG A 51 25.32 4.64 -33.29
CA ARG A 51 25.40 6.08 -32.97
C ARG A 51 26.08 6.90 -34.06
N GLU A 52 26.98 6.30 -34.83
CA GLU A 52 27.63 6.91 -35.99
C GLU A 52 26.68 7.07 -37.19
N MET A 53 25.54 6.38 -37.19
CA MET A 53 24.56 6.54 -38.26
C MET A 53 24.00 7.98 -38.29
N PRO A 54 23.71 8.52 -39.48
CA PRO A 54 23.11 9.85 -39.62
C PRO A 54 21.80 9.94 -38.82
N ARG A 55 21.74 10.89 -37.89
CA ARG A 55 20.49 11.17 -37.17
C ARG A 55 19.56 11.95 -38.09
N GLU A 56 18.42 11.35 -38.41
CA GLU A 56 17.35 12.07 -39.09
C GLU A 56 16.80 13.17 -38.18
N ALA A 57 16.50 14.33 -38.78
CA ALA A 57 15.89 15.42 -38.03
C ALA A 57 14.49 15.00 -37.57
N THR A 58 14.24 15.12 -36.26
CA THR A 58 12.92 14.83 -35.69
C THR A 58 11.86 15.73 -36.36
N PRO A 59 10.76 15.18 -36.89
CA PRO A 59 9.68 15.96 -37.48
C PRO A 59 9.12 16.95 -36.45
N ALA A 60 8.92 18.22 -36.84
CA ALA A 60 8.50 19.28 -35.93
C ALA A 60 7.19 19.00 -35.15
N ARG A 61 6.32 18.14 -35.70
CA ARG A 61 5.04 17.76 -35.07
C ARG A 61 5.15 16.60 -34.07
N LEU A 62 6.23 15.82 -34.13
CA LEU A 62 6.37 14.59 -33.36
C LEU A 62 6.48 14.84 -31.84
N PRO A 63 7.21 15.86 -31.34
CA PRO A 63 7.21 16.21 -29.92
C PRO A 63 5.83 16.63 -29.41
N MET A 64 5.03 17.30 -30.23
CA MET A 64 3.67 17.72 -29.88
C MET A 64 2.75 16.50 -29.76
N GLN A 65 2.82 15.58 -30.72
CA GLN A 65 2.06 14.33 -30.69
C GLN A 65 2.43 13.45 -29.50
N ILE A 66 3.72 13.30 -29.18
CA ILE A 66 4.17 12.55 -27.99
C ILE A 66 3.62 13.20 -26.73
N ARG A 67 3.72 14.53 -26.57
CA ARG A 67 3.20 15.22 -25.38
C ARG A 67 1.69 15.04 -25.24
N GLU A 68 0.97 15.10 -26.35
CA GLU A 68 -0.48 14.89 -26.35
C GLU A 68 -0.83 13.45 -26.00
N GLN A 69 -0.14 12.46 -26.59
CA GLN A 69 -0.38 11.05 -26.32
C GLN A 69 0.02 10.65 -24.89
N VAL A 70 1.12 11.19 -24.36
CA VAL A 70 1.51 11.07 -22.95
C VAL A 70 0.53 11.82 -22.05
N ARG A 71 -0.12 12.90 -22.48
CA ARG A 71 -1.18 13.53 -21.69
C ARG A 71 -2.44 12.65 -21.61
N TRP A 72 -2.77 11.98 -22.71
CA TRP A 72 -3.90 11.06 -22.80
C TRP A 72 -3.66 9.75 -22.04
N HIS A 73 -2.43 9.20 -22.06
CA HIS A 73 -2.10 7.91 -21.43
C HIS A 73 -1.40 8.05 -20.07
N GLY A 74 -0.72 9.17 -19.82
CA GLY A 74 0.09 9.45 -18.61
C GLY A 74 -0.72 10.00 -17.43
N ARG A 75 -2.05 10.04 -17.54
CA ARG A 75 -2.93 10.11 -16.38
C ARG A 75 -3.72 8.81 -16.29
N PRO A 76 -3.17 7.71 -15.73
CA PRO A 76 -4.03 6.65 -15.22
C PRO A 76 -5.03 7.33 -14.27
N GLY A 77 -6.32 7.14 -14.51
CA GLY A 77 -7.40 7.94 -13.96
C GLY A 77 -7.51 7.93 -12.43
N ARG A 78 -6.65 8.67 -11.73
CA ARG A 78 -6.74 8.90 -10.27
C ARG A 78 -8.07 9.53 -9.87
N ILE A 79 -8.61 10.39 -10.74
CA ILE A 79 -9.92 11.03 -10.52
C ILE A 79 -11.07 10.01 -10.57
N GLY A 80 -10.94 8.93 -11.35
CA GLY A 80 -11.97 7.90 -11.47
C GLY A 80 -12.12 7.03 -10.22
N HIS A 81 -11.04 6.82 -9.46
CA HIS A 81 -11.05 6.01 -8.24
C HIS A 81 -11.26 6.81 -6.96
N ALA A 82 -11.11 8.14 -6.99
CA ALA A 82 -11.33 8.99 -5.82
C ALA A 82 -12.80 8.94 -5.32
N LEU A 83 -13.76 8.88 -6.25
CA LEU A 83 -15.19 8.86 -5.94
C LEU A 83 -15.66 7.57 -5.24
N PRO A 84 -15.35 6.35 -5.76
CA PRO A 84 -15.69 5.12 -5.05
C PRO A 84 -14.91 4.98 -3.73
N LEU A 85 -13.68 5.50 -3.64
CA LEU A 85 -12.91 5.48 -2.40
C LEU A 85 -13.52 6.41 -1.32
N ALA A 86 -13.98 7.60 -1.71
CA ALA A 86 -14.70 8.51 -0.83
C ALA A 86 -16.00 7.90 -0.32
N PHE A 87 -16.77 7.26 -1.22
CA PHE A 87 -17.99 6.54 -0.85
C PHE A 87 -17.70 5.39 0.12
N ALA A 88 -16.70 4.56 -0.17
CA ALA A 88 -16.31 3.45 0.72
C ALA A 88 -15.89 3.96 2.11
N THR A 89 -15.16 5.07 2.17
CA THR A 89 -14.74 5.70 3.44
C THR A 89 -15.94 6.21 4.23
N PHE A 90 -16.89 6.86 3.55
CA PHE A 90 -18.13 7.33 4.16
C PHE A 90 -18.98 6.17 4.71
N CYS A 91 -19.19 5.11 3.93
CA CYS A 91 -19.91 3.92 4.38
C CYS A 91 -19.22 3.25 5.58
N SER A 92 -17.88 3.16 5.57
CA SER A 92 -17.11 2.60 6.69
C SER A 92 -17.29 3.42 7.98
N LEU A 93 -17.27 4.75 7.90
CA LEU A 93 -17.50 5.63 9.04
C LEU A 93 -18.94 5.51 9.57
N LEU A 94 -19.92 5.44 8.67
CA LEU A 94 -21.32 5.31 9.06
C LEU A 94 -21.59 3.98 9.75
N LEU A 95 -21.02 2.88 9.23
CA LEU A 95 -21.02 1.57 9.89
C LEU A 95 -20.34 1.61 11.26
N PHE A 96 -19.18 2.27 11.37
CA PHE A 96 -18.48 2.41 12.65
C PHE A 96 -19.33 3.14 13.69
N VAL A 97 -19.93 4.27 13.33
CA VAL A 97 -20.80 5.05 14.24
C VAL A 97 -22.01 4.23 14.68
N TRP A 98 -22.66 3.54 13.75
CA TRP A 98 -23.79 2.68 14.05
C TRP A 98 -23.40 1.55 15.01
N LEU A 99 -22.31 0.83 14.70
CA LEU A 99 -21.83 -0.27 15.54
C LEU A 99 -21.39 0.23 16.93
N ALA A 100 -20.72 1.38 16.99
CA ALA A 100 -20.32 2.01 18.25
C ALA A 100 -21.55 2.37 19.11
N SER A 101 -22.60 2.92 18.50
CA SER A 101 -23.84 3.24 19.22
C SER A 101 -24.53 2.00 19.78
N ASP A 102 -24.62 0.91 19.01
CA ASP A 102 -25.19 -0.36 19.46
C ASP A 102 -24.36 -0.99 20.59
N THR A 103 -23.02 -0.90 20.52
CA THR A 103 -22.17 -1.35 21.63
C THR A 103 -22.35 -0.52 22.89
N LEU A 104 -22.48 0.80 22.77
CA LEU A 104 -22.72 1.68 23.91
C LEU A 104 -24.08 1.36 24.57
N ALA A 105 -25.12 1.18 23.76
CA ALA A 105 -26.44 0.79 24.24
C ALA A 105 -26.41 -0.57 24.95
N ALA A 106 -25.72 -1.56 24.38
CA ALA A 106 -25.58 -2.89 24.97
C ALA A 106 -24.78 -2.88 26.29
N LEU A 107 -23.74 -2.05 26.38
CA LEU A 107 -22.99 -1.82 27.61
C LEU A 107 -23.87 -1.18 28.69
N GLN A 108 -24.69 -0.20 28.30
CA GLN A 108 -25.54 0.54 29.23
C GLN A 108 -26.72 -0.30 29.75
N ASP A 109 -27.45 -1.00 28.88
CA ASP A 109 -28.64 -1.75 29.28
C ASP A 109 -28.32 -3.10 29.93
N ARG A 110 -27.36 -3.86 29.37
CA ARG A 110 -27.16 -5.26 29.74
C ARG A 110 -26.13 -5.43 30.83
N VAL A 111 -24.94 -4.86 30.63
CA VAL A 111 -23.83 -5.04 31.56
C VAL A 111 -24.16 -4.38 32.89
N MET A 112 -24.73 -3.17 32.91
CA MET A 112 -24.96 -2.49 34.19
C MET A 112 -26.06 -3.16 35.04
N TRP A 113 -27.18 -3.58 34.45
CA TRP A 113 -28.27 -4.19 35.22
C TRP A 113 -28.01 -5.66 35.61
N GLU A 114 -27.53 -6.49 34.69
CA GLU A 114 -27.27 -7.91 34.97
C GLU A 114 -26.06 -8.08 35.88
N PHE A 115 -25.00 -7.29 35.68
CA PHE A 115 -23.85 -7.33 36.58
C PHE A 115 -24.20 -6.82 37.98
N MET A 116 -24.96 -5.72 38.11
CA MET A 116 -25.33 -5.21 39.43
C MET A 116 -26.25 -6.17 40.18
N THR A 117 -27.22 -6.79 39.50
CA THR A 117 -28.08 -7.81 40.11
C THR A 117 -27.30 -9.06 40.51
N TRP A 118 -26.33 -9.49 39.70
CA TRP A 118 -25.40 -10.57 40.06
C TRP A 118 -24.49 -10.20 41.25
N LEU A 119 -23.91 -9.00 41.24
CA LEU A 119 -23.00 -8.51 42.29
C LEU A 119 -23.72 -8.39 43.64
N VAL A 120 -24.98 -7.96 43.63
CA VAL A 120 -25.83 -7.85 44.82
C VAL A 120 -26.27 -9.23 45.32
N SER A 121 -26.51 -10.20 44.43
CA SER A 121 -26.99 -11.53 44.81
C SER A 121 -25.89 -12.46 45.34
N VAL A 122 -24.61 -12.22 45.01
CA VAL A 122 -23.50 -13.09 45.44
C VAL A 122 -22.29 -12.28 45.95
N PRO A 123 -22.41 -11.53 47.07
CA PRO A 123 -21.35 -10.65 47.56
C PRO A 123 -20.11 -11.41 48.10
N GLU A 124 -20.26 -12.67 48.51
CA GLU A 124 -19.14 -13.46 49.05
C GLU A 124 -18.10 -13.87 48.00
N VAL A 125 -18.52 -14.10 46.74
CA VAL A 125 -17.63 -14.52 45.66
C VAL A 125 -16.69 -13.39 45.23
N VAL A 126 -17.18 -12.15 45.28
CA VAL A 126 -16.40 -10.93 44.95
C VAL A 126 -15.14 -10.80 45.81
N TRP A 127 -15.22 -11.17 47.09
CA TRP A 127 -14.10 -11.02 48.03
C TRP A 127 -13.19 -12.25 48.11
N ARG A 128 -13.71 -13.47 47.89
CA ARG A 128 -12.91 -14.70 48.00
C ARG A 128 -12.26 -15.14 46.69
N HIS A 129 -12.86 -14.86 45.54
CA HIS A 129 -12.43 -15.42 44.25
C HIS A 129 -12.43 -14.37 43.13
N PRO A 130 -11.43 -13.46 43.08
CA PRO A 130 -11.38 -12.38 42.09
C PRO A 130 -11.19 -12.90 40.65
N ALA A 131 -10.60 -14.08 40.46
CA ALA A 131 -10.46 -14.70 39.15
C ALA A 131 -11.81 -15.14 38.57
N GLU A 132 -12.71 -15.66 39.40
CA GLU A 132 -14.06 -16.06 39.00
C GLU A 132 -14.94 -14.84 38.70
N MET A 133 -14.72 -13.73 39.40
CA MET A 133 -15.34 -12.43 39.09
C MET A 133 -14.95 -11.92 37.70
N LEU A 134 -13.66 -11.99 37.33
CA LEU A 134 -13.20 -11.60 35.99
C LEU A 134 -13.74 -12.52 34.89
N ALA A 135 -13.84 -13.83 35.16
CA ALA A 135 -14.44 -14.79 34.23
C ALA A 135 -15.94 -14.51 34.02
N GLY A 136 -16.69 -14.28 35.10
CA GLY A 136 -18.10 -13.89 35.02
C GLY A 136 -18.28 -12.58 34.26
N PHE A 137 -17.46 -11.56 34.53
CA PHE A 137 -17.48 -10.31 33.77
C PHE A 137 -17.20 -10.51 32.27
N ALA A 138 -16.27 -11.41 31.92
CA ALA A 138 -15.98 -11.74 30.53
C ALA A 138 -17.16 -12.41 29.81
N ASP A 139 -17.98 -13.18 30.52
CA ASP A 139 -19.21 -13.77 29.98
C ASP A 139 -20.31 -12.71 29.73
N PHE A 140 -20.33 -11.63 30.51
CA PHE A 140 -21.29 -10.52 30.33
C PHE A 140 -20.82 -9.46 29.33
N ALA A 141 -19.51 -9.31 29.13
CA ALA A 141 -18.97 -8.35 28.18
C ALA A 141 -19.32 -8.78 26.74
N PRO A 142 -19.85 -7.89 25.89
CA PRO A 142 -20.11 -8.19 24.49
C PRO A 142 -18.79 -8.20 23.69
N LEU A 143 -17.88 -9.13 24.01
CA LEU A 143 -16.53 -9.24 23.46
C LEU A 143 -16.53 -9.31 21.93
N SER A 144 -17.50 -10.01 21.35
CA SER A 144 -17.69 -10.07 19.90
C SER A 144 -17.96 -8.68 19.32
N ARG A 145 -18.81 -7.87 19.95
CA ARG A 145 -19.13 -6.53 19.46
C ARG A 145 -17.96 -5.55 19.61
N ILE A 146 -17.24 -5.62 20.74
CA ILE A 146 -16.01 -4.84 20.96
C ILE A 146 -14.92 -5.21 19.93
N PHE A 147 -14.82 -6.50 19.60
CA PHE A 147 -13.90 -6.96 18.57
C PHE A 147 -14.28 -6.38 17.19
N PHE A 148 -15.55 -6.43 16.80
CA PHE A 148 -16.00 -5.86 15.52
C PHE A 148 -15.85 -4.33 15.44
N THR A 149 -16.09 -3.59 16.53
CA THR A 149 -15.86 -2.13 16.56
C THR A 149 -14.39 -1.79 16.42
N SER A 150 -13.49 -2.56 17.04
CA SER A 150 -12.05 -2.36 16.89
C SER A 150 -11.57 -2.59 15.45
N ILE A 151 -12.05 -3.65 14.78
CA ILE A 151 -11.74 -3.91 13.37
C ILE A 151 -12.25 -2.78 12.48
N SER A 152 -13.50 -2.35 12.69
CA SER A 152 -14.12 -1.25 11.94
C SER A 152 -13.40 0.09 12.14
N ALA A 153 -12.87 0.36 13.34
CA ALA A 153 -12.05 1.54 13.60
C ALA A 153 -10.73 1.51 12.80
N VAL A 154 -10.05 0.36 12.78
CA VAL A 154 -8.77 0.18 12.08
C VAL A 154 -8.94 0.30 10.57
N THR A 155 -10.01 -0.30 10.00
CA THR A 155 -10.29 -0.18 8.56
C THR A 155 -10.62 1.26 8.18
N SER A 156 -11.43 1.95 8.97
CA SER A 156 -11.77 3.36 8.75
C SER A 156 -10.55 4.27 8.83
N TRP A 157 -9.66 4.05 9.80
CA TRP A 157 -8.40 4.79 9.94
C TRP A 157 -7.47 4.58 8.74
N ARG A 158 -7.32 3.34 8.27
CA ARG A 158 -6.51 3.03 7.07
C ARG A 158 -7.07 3.68 5.81
N LEU A 159 -8.39 3.61 5.59
CA LEU A 159 -9.05 4.25 4.46
C LEU A 159 -8.86 5.77 4.49
N MET A 160 -9.03 6.40 5.66
CA MET A 160 -8.84 7.84 5.81
C MET A 160 -7.39 8.27 5.53
N LYS A 161 -6.39 7.50 5.99
CA LYS A 161 -4.97 7.76 5.64
C LYS A 161 -4.73 7.68 4.14
N TYR A 162 -5.29 6.67 3.48
CA TYR A 162 -5.15 6.49 2.04
C TYR A 162 -5.76 7.68 1.30
N LEU A 163 -6.95 8.12 1.71
CA LEU A 163 -7.66 9.25 1.12
C LEU A 163 -6.91 10.58 1.30
N ILE A 164 -6.34 10.83 2.48
CA ILE A 164 -5.49 12.00 2.74
C ILE A 164 -4.23 11.96 1.86
N SER A 165 -3.61 10.79 1.67
CA SER A 165 -2.43 10.65 0.83
C SER A 165 -2.73 10.92 -0.65
N GLU A 166 -3.88 10.45 -1.14
CA GLU A 166 -4.42 10.75 -2.48
C GLU A 166 -4.64 12.25 -2.68
N PHE A 167 -5.28 12.93 -1.73
CA PHE A 167 -5.50 14.38 -1.81
C PHE A 167 -4.19 15.18 -1.77
N ARG A 168 -3.23 14.80 -0.92
CA ARG A 168 -1.94 15.48 -0.81
C ARG A 168 -1.13 15.39 -2.11
N LEU A 169 -1.24 14.27 -2.84
CA LEU A 169 -0.62 14.09 -4.14
C LEU A 169 -1.38 14.80 -5.29
N SER A 170 -2.66 15.11 -5.07
CA SER A 170 -3.54 15.72 -6.07
C SER A 170 -3.51 17.25 -6.03
N SER A 171 -3.00 17.86 -4.96
CA SER A 171 -2.71 19.29 -4.87
C SER A 171 -1.59 19.65 -5.85
N PRO A 172 -1.88 20.20 -7.04
CA PRO A 172 -0.84 20.63 -7.94
C PRO A 172 -0.15 21.83 -7.30
N GLN A 173 1.17 21.91 -7.50
CA GLN A 173 1.89 23.16 -7.30
C GLN A 173 1.18 24.27 -8.10
N LEU A 174 0.42 25.10 -7.41
CA LEU A 174 0.09 26.45 -7.84
C LEU A 174 1.34 27.29 -7.52
N GLY A 175 2.33 27.18 -8.40
CA GLY A 175 3.55 27.98 -8.45
C GLY A 175 3.83 28.34 -9.88
#